data_AF-A0A9X2AP03-F1
#
_entry.id   AF-A0A9X2AP03-F1
#
_cell.length_a   1.000
_cell.length_b   1.000
_cell.length_c   1.000
_cell.angle_alpha   90.00
_cell.angle_beta   90.00
_cell.angle_gamma   90.00
#
_symmetry.space_group_name_H-M   'P 1'
#
loop_
_entity.id
_entity.type
_entity.pdbx_description
1 polymer ?
#
loop_
_entity_poly.entity_id
_entity_poly.type
_entity_poly.pdbx_seq_one_letter_code
_entity_poly.pdbx_strand_id
1 'polypeptide(L)'
;MSRFPIDIPKSIQTEKLVIKEWLFVRISEYFLYLMFVIAFPFIAIMELNSDLNKNEPIGFSIFFLILSFILSSLLIYSIFNVNSVKRISGLSRGKNSNLIKKIAEKNNWNIQSTNQQMTIINFSWQDSGTDWGKQMTILYNENDILVNCISFGVGSSPSPFHWFANKRKVNKLTTEFENGIKNVLQQRV
;
A
#
# COMPACT_ATOMS: atom_id res chain seq x y z
N MET A 1 13.03 13.77 0.03
CA MET A 1 13.43 12.74 -0.96
C MET A 1 12.71 11.45 -0.58
N SER A 2 12.16 10.71 -1.56
CA SER A 2 11.62 9.37 -1.31
C SER A 2 12.68 8.51 -0.64
N ARG A 3 12.26 7.60 0.24
CA ARG A 3 13.19 6.62 0.83
C ARG A 3 13.95 5.80 -0.22
N PHE A 4 13.40 5.66 -1.43
CA PHE A 4 14.03 4.99 -2.57
C PHE A 4 13.83 5.74 -3.88
N PRO A 5 14.74 5.61 -4.86
CA PRO A 5 14.54 6.15 -6.20
C PRO A 5 13.36 5.47 -6.91
N ILE A 6 12.39 6.26 -7.39
CA ILE A 6 11.20 5.77 -8.09
C ILE A 6 11.41 5.92 -9.60
N ASP A 7 11.07 4.88 -10.36
CA ASP A 7 11.01 4.94 -11.82
C ASP A 7 9.64 5.46 -12.27
N ILE A 8 9.53 6.78 -12.42
CA ILE A 8 8.26 7.45 -12.71
C ILE A 8 7.66 7.01 -14.05
N PRO A 9 8.40 7.02 -15.19
CA PRO A 9 7.83 6.59 -16.47
C PRO A 9 7.30 5.15 -16.41
N LYS A 10 8.09 4.22 -15.84
CA LYS A 10 7.68 2.82 -15.72
C LYS A 10 6.50 2.66 -14.76
N SER A 11 6.42 3.50 -13.72
CA SER A 11 5.29 3.47 -12.78
C SER A 11 3.98 3.91 -13.42
N ILE A 12 4.03 4.93 -14.28
CA ILE A 12 2.87 5.43 -15.02
C ILE A 12 2.40 4.38 -16.04
N GLN A 13 3.34 3.73 -16.74
CA GLN A 13 3.03 2.71 -17.74
C GLN A 13 2.43 1.43 -17.14
N THR A 14 2.94 0.99 -15.99
CA THR A 14 2.57 -0.31 -15.39
C THR A 14 1.44 -0.20 -14.35
N GLU A 15 1.01 1.02 -14.02
CA GLU A 15 0.08 1.31 -12.91
C GLU A 15 0.51 0.68 -11.58
N LYS A 16 1.82 0.57 -11.38
CA LYS A 16 2.46 0.10 -10.15
C LYS A 16 3.57 1.04 -9.78
N LEU A 17 3.76 1.30 -8.49
CA LEU A 17 4.90 2.07 -8.02
C LEU A 17 6.16 1.23 -8.18
N VAL A 18 6.98 1.60 -9.16
CA VAL A 18 8.23 0.90 -9.46
C VAL A 18 9.38 1.54 -8.71
N ILE A 19 9.81 0.87 -7.66
CA ILE A 19 10.98 1.24 -6.87
C ILE A 19 12.23 0.64 -7.53
N LYS A 20 13.28 1.45 -7.70
CA LYS A 20 14.59 1.00 -8.15
C LYS A 20 15.33 0.39 -6.96
N GLU A 21 15.22 -0.92 -6.85
CA GLU A 21 15.89 -1.72 -5.84
C GLU A 21 16.72 -2.83 -6.49
N TRP A 22 17.66 -3.38 -5.74
CA TRP A 22 18.49 -4.46 -6.23
C TRP A 22 17.67 -5.74 -6.36
N LEU A 23 17.83 -6.48 -7.47
CA LEU A 23 17.00 -7.63 -7.80
C LEU A 23 16.99 -8.70 -6.68
N PHE A 24 18.15 -8.93 -6.05
CA PHE A 24 18.28 -9.88 -4.94
C PHE A 24 17.45 -9.46 -3.71
N VAL A 25 17.41 -8.17 -3.38
CA VAL A 25 16.60 -7.66 -2.25
C VAL A 25 15.13 -7.97 -2.53
N ARG A 26 14.65 -7.61 -3.73
CA ARG A 26 13.29 -7.92 -4.17
C ARG A 26 12.98 -9.42 -4.08
N ILE A 27 13.85 -10.28 -4.59
CA ILE A 27 13.66 -11.75 -4.55
C ILE A 27 13.62 -12.25 -3.11
N SER A 28 14.53 -11.79 -2.25
CA SER A 28 14.61 -12.22 -0.85
C SER A 28 13.35 -11.86 -0.05
N GLU A 29 12.75 -10.70 -0.33
CA GLU A 29 11.50 -10.28 0.29
C GLU A 29 10.32 -11.15 -0.16
N TYR A 30 10.19 -11.40 -1.47
CA TYR A 30 9.16 -12.30 -1.98
C TYR A 30 9.32 -13.72 -1.45
N PHE A 31 10.56 -14.20 -1.31
CA PHE A 31 10.85 -15.51 -0.74
C PHE A 31 10.39 -15.61 0.72
N LEU A 32 10.69 -14.59 1.54
CA LEU A 32 10.22 -14.52 2.92
C LEU A 32 8.69 -14.57 3.01
N TYR A 33 7.99 -13.80 2.17
CA TYR A 33 6.53 -13.83 2.15
C TYR A 33 5.96 -15.17 1.66
N LEU A 34 6.60 -15.79 0.67
CA LEU A 34 6.24 -17.12 0.19
C LEU A 34 6.39 -18.17 1.29
N MET A 35 7.44 -18.07 2.12
CA MET A 35 7.60 -18.95 3.28
C MET A 35 6.41 -18.84 4.23
N PHE A 36 5.92 -17.64 4.53
CA PHE A 36 4.74 -17.49 5.38
C PHE A 36 3.47 -18.06 4.73
N VAL A 37 3.27 -17.81 3.44
CA VAL A 37 2.11 -18.34 2.68
C VAL A 37 2.07 -19.86 2.68
N ILE A 38 3.23 -20.54 2.69
CA ILE A 38 3.32 -22.00 2.64
C ILE A 38 3.36 -22.60 4.05
N ALA A 39 4.14 -22.03 4.96
CA ALA A 39 4.42 -22.62 6.26
C ALA A 39 3.15 -22.74 7.13
N PHE A 40 2.29 -21.72 7.16
CA PHE A 40 1.08 -21.78 8.00
C PHE A 40 0.11 -22.88 7.55
N PRO A 41 -0.29 -22.97 6.26
CA PRO A 41 -1.10 -24.10 5.80
C PRO A 41 -0.41 -25.45 5.97
N PHE A 42 0.90 -25.53 5.71
CA PHE A 42 1.64 -26.79 5.85
C PHE A 42 1.61 -27.32 7.29
N ILE A 43 1.91 -26.46 8.27
CA ILE A 43 1.84 -26.82 9.70
C ILE A 43 0.41 -27.22 10.09
N ALA A 44 -0.60 -26.48 9.64
CA ALA A 44 -2.00 -26.80 9.96
C ALA A 44 -2.46 -28.13 9.33
N ILE A 45 -1.99 -28.46 8.13
CA ILE A 45 -2.24 -29.76 7.48
C ILE A 45 -1.56 -30.89 8.26
N MET A 46 -0.31 -30.69 8.69
CA MET A 46 0.41 -31.67 9.51
C MET A 46 -0.31 -31.94 10.84
N GLU A 47 -0.80 -30.89 11.50
CA GLU A 47 -1.55 -31.02 12.75
C GLU A 47 -2.86 -31.78 12.54
N LEU A 48 -3.65 -31.41 11.52
CA LEU A 48 -4.88 -32.12 11.19
C LEU A 48 -4.62 -33.60 10.89
N ASN A 49 -3.56 -33.91 10.13
CA ASN A 49 -3.18 -35.29 9.86
C ASN A 49 -2.75 -36.05 11.12
N SER A 50 -2.06 -35.40 12.06
CA SER A 50 -1.71 -35.98 13.36
C SER A 50 -2.97 -36.34 14.15
N ASP A 51 -3.92 -35.41 14.24
CA ASP A 51 -5.16 -35.63 15.01
C ASP A 51 -6.01 -36.75 14.42
N LEU A 52 -6.13 -36.79 13.08
CA LEU A 52 -6.83 -37.86 12.36
C LEU A 52 -6.19 -39.24 12.63
N ASN A 53 -4.87 -39.33 12.65
CA ASN A 53 -4.16 -40.59 12.89
C ASN A 53 -4.22 -41.05 14.36
N LYS A 54 -4.33 -40.10 15.29
CA LYS A 54 -4.40 -40.39 16.75
C LYS A 54 -5.83 -40.52 17.28
N ASN A 55 -6.85 -40.31 16.44
CA ASN A 55 -8.26 -40.19 16.84
C ASN A 55 -8.49 -39.09 17.90
N GLU A 56 -7.73 -37.99 17.81
CA GLU A 56 -7.89 -36.82 18.67
C GLU A 56 -9.04 -35.91 18.18
N PRO A 57 -9.58 -35.02 19.01
CA PRO A 57 -10.58 -34.05 18.59
C PRO A 57 -10.07 -33.08 17.50
N ILE A 58 -10.58 -33.22 16.28
CA ILE A 58 -10.15 -32.45 15.10
C ILE A 58 -10.68 -31.01 15.00
N GLY A 59 -11.53 -30.58 15.94
CA GLY A 59 -12.23 -29.29 15.85
C GLY A 59 -11.27 -28.10 15.78
N PHE A 60 -10.24 -28.10 16.62
CA PHE A 60 -9.22 -27.04 16.64
C PHE A 60 -8.32 -27.08 15.41
N SER A 61 -7.86 -28.25 14.97
CA SER A 61 -7.00 -28.38 13.79
C SER A 61 -7.73 -27.96 12.50
N ILE A 62 -9.02 -28.28 12.35
CA ILE A 62 -9.84 -27.76 11.24
C ILE A 62 -9.94 -26.23 11.30
N PHE A 63 -10.23 -25.66 12.47
CA PHE A 63 -10.31 -24.22 12.63
C PHE A 63 -8.99 -23.52 12.26
N PHE A 64 -7.86 -24.03 12.75
CA PHE A 64 -6.54 -23.51 12.42
C PHE A 64 -6.21 -23.64 10.93
N LEU A 65 -6.61 -24.75 10.30
CA LEU A 65 -6.43 -24.92 8.86
C LEU A 65 -7.19 -23.88 8.06
N ILE A 66 -8.49 -23.68 8.36
CA ILE A 66 -9.31 -22.66 7.70
C ILE A 66 -8.71 -21.27 7.91
N LEU A 67 -8.32 -20.93 9.14
CA LEU A 67 -7.70 -19.65 9.47
C LEU A 67 -6.38 -19.46 8.70
N SER A 68 -5.55 -20.49 8.59
CA SER A 68 -4.27 -20.45 7.86
C SER A 68 -4.47 -20.16 6.37
N PHE A 69 -5.49 -20.76 5.73
CA PHE A 69 -5.81 -20.50 4.33
C PHE A 69 -6.35 -19.09 4.12
N ILE A 70 -7.20 -18.60 5.03
CA ILE A 70 -7.69 -17.22 4.99
C ILE A 70 -6.52 -16.23 5.07
N LEU A 71 -5.65 -16.39 6.07
CA LEU A 71 -4.49 -15.51 6.25
C LEU A 71 -3.53 -15.56 5.06
N SER A 72 -3.28 -16.75 4.52
CA SER A 72 -2.41 -16.94 3.34
C SER A 72 -3.01 -16.28 2.11
N SER A 73 -4.32 -16.43 1.89
CA SER A 73 -5.02 -15.79 0.76
C SER A 73 -4.99 -14.26 0.86
N LEU A 74 -5.21 -13.71 2.07
CA LEU A 74 -5.11 -12.27 2.33
C LEU A 74 -3.68 -11.75 2.11
N LEU A 75 -2.67 -12.52 2.52
CA LEU A 75 -1.27 -12.17 2.33
C LEU A 75 -0.90 -12.18 0.84
N ILE A 76 -1.24 -13.24 0.10
CA ILE A 76 -1.06 -13.33 -1.36
C ILE A 76 -1.68 -12.10 -2.04
N TYR A 77 -2.95 -11.82 -1.73
CA TYR A 77 -3.65 -10.68 -2.30
C TYR A 77 -2.93 -9.36 -1.98
N SER A 78 -2.45 -9.20 -0.75
CA SER A 78 -1.75 -7.97 -0.33
C SER A 78 -0.39 -7.81 -1.04
N ILE A 79 0.36 -8.89 -1.23
CA ILE A 79 1.64 -8.90 -1.97
C ILE A 79 1.44 -8.40 -3.41
N PHE A 80 0.40 -8.89 -4.10
CA PHE A 80 0.14 -8.47 -5.49
C PHE A 80 -0.30 -7.02 -5.61
N ASN A 81 -0.88 -6.44 -4.55
CA ASN A 81 -1.49 -5.13 -4.57
C ASN A 81 -0.73 -4.04 -3.80
N VAL A 82 0.38 -4.36 -3.11
CA VAL A 82 1.16 -3.40 -2.29
C VAL A 82 1.66 -2.20 -3.12
N ASN A 83 2.10 -2.47 -4.35
CA ASN A 83 2.63 -1.46 -5.26
C ASN A 83 1.57 -0.89 -6.21
N SER A 84 0.32 -1.37 -6.18
CA SER A 84 -0.71 -0.86 -7.10
C SER A 84 -0.95 0.63 -6.88
N VAL A 85 -0.97 1.42 -7.95
CA VAL A 85 -1.31 2.83 -7.89
C VAL A 85 -2.78 3.02 -8.26
N LYS A 86 -3.43 3.99 -7.62
CA LYS A 86 -4.78 4.42 -8.00
C LYS A 86 -4.66 5.68 -8.84
N ARG A 87 -5.06 5.61 -10.10
CA ARG A 87 -5.18 6.75 -10.99
C ARG A 87 -6.46 7.54 -10.66
N ILE A 88 -6.35 8.86 -10.62
CA ILE A 88 -7.46 9.78 -10.37
C ILE A 88 -7.35 10.90 -11.39
N SER A 89 -8.42 11.11 -12.16
CA SER A 89 -8.49 12.21 -13.12
C SER A 89 -8.48 13.54 -12.40
N GLY A 90 -7.66 14.48 -12.88
CA GLY A 90 -7.47 15.78 -12.25
C GLY A 90 -7.65 16.95 -13.20
N LEU A 91 -7.11 18.08 -12.79
CA LEU A 91 -6.98 19.32 -13.56
C LEU A 91 -5.56 19.38 -14.13
N SER A 92 -4.99 20.57 -14.36
CA SER A 92 -3.57 20.65 -14.70
C SER A 92 -2.68 20.28 -13.51
N ARG A 93 -1.51 19.70 -13.78
CA ARG A 93 -0.46 19.39 -12.79
C ARG A 93 -0.27 20.47 -11.70
N GLY A 94 -0.18 21.75 -12.07
CA GLY A 94 0.01 22.84 -11.11
C GLY A 94 -1.16 22.98 -10.13
N LYS A 95 -2.40 22.85 -10.63
CA LYS A 95 -3.61 22.85 -9.80
C LYS A 95 -3.70 21.60 -8.94
N ASN A 96 -3.37 20.43 -9.51
CA ASN A 96 -3.36 19.18 -8.77
C ASN A 96 -2.36 19.26 -7.61
N SER A 97 -1.15 19.75 -7.85
CA SER A 97 -0.13 19.96 -6.80
C SER A 97 -0.62 20.90 -5.69
N ASN A 98 -1.22 22.03 -6.05
CA ASN A 98 -1.77 22.97 -5.08
C ASN A 98 -2.93 22.36 -4.28
N LEU A 99 -3.79 21.56 -4.92
CA LEU A 99 -4.89 20.88 -4.23
C LEU A 99 -4.37 19.83 -3.26
N ILE A 100 -3.36 19.04 -3.65
CA ILE A 100 -2.70 18.08 -2.76
C ILE A 100 -2.09 18.78 -1.54
N LYS A 101 -1.44 19.94 -1.71
CA LYS A 101 -0.91 20.73 -0.59
C LYS A 101 -2.02 21.14 0.38
N LYS A 102 -3.12 21.69 -0.12
CA LYS A 102 -4.29 22.07 0.71
C LYS A 102 -4.88 20.87 1.47
N ILE A 103 -4.97 19.71 0.82
CA ILE A 103 -5.47 18.48 1.46
C ILE A 103 -4.51 18.02 2.56
N ALA A 104 -3.20 18.05 2.30
CA ALA A 104 -2.21 17.69 3.30
C ALA A 104 -2.24 18.64 4.50
N GLU A 105 -2.29 19.96 4.27
CA GLU A 105 -2.43 20.99 5.31
C GLU A 105 -3.69 20.79 6.15
N LYS A 106 -4.85 20.63 5.50
CA LYS A 106 -6.14 20.39 6.17
C LYS A 106 -6.10 19.16 7.09
N ASN A 107 -5.35 18.13 6.71
CA ASN A 107 -5.26 16.88 7.46
C ASN A 107 -4.04 16.80 8.38
N ASN A 108 -3.27 17.88 8.52
CA ASN A 108 -1.99 17.90 9.25
C ASN A 108 -1.02 16.81 8.77
N TRP A 109 -1.01 16.50 7.48
CA TRP A 109 -0.10 15.51 6.91
C TRP A 109 1.24 16.14 6.55
N ASN A 110 2.33 15.50 6.95
CA ASN A 110 3.68 16.00 6.71
C ASN A 110 4.15 15.72 5.27
N ILE A 111 4.25 16.77 4.46
CA ILE A 111 4.85 16.70 3.12
C ILE A 111 6.37 16.64 3.28
N GLN A 112 6.97 15.46 3.11
CA GLN A 112 8.41 15.29 3.21
C GLN A 112 9.15 15.90 2.01
N SER A 113 8.58 15.77 0.81
CA SER A 113 9.13 16.42 -0.38
C SER A 113 8.09 16.58 -1.46
N THR A 114 8.20 17.69 -2.18
CA THR A 114 7.41 17.96 -3.39
C THR A 114 8.37 18.43 -4.47
N ASN A 115 8.18 17.91 -5.68
CA ASN A 115 8.90 18.37 -6.85
C ASN A 115 7.95 18.43 -8.05
N GLN A 116 8.52 18.63 -9.23
CA GLN A 116 7.73 18.73 -10.43
C GLN A 116 6.91 17.46 -10.75
N GLN A 117 7.47 16.28 -10.55
CA GLN A 117 6.87 15.03 -10.99
C GLN A 117 6.13 14.28 -9.88
N MET A 118 6.42 14.57 -8.62
CA MET A 118 5.84 13.85 -7.49
C MET A 118 5.76 14.66 -6.20
N THR A 119 4.85 14.25 -5.33
CA THR A 119 4.76 14.66 -3.92
C THR A 119 4.77 13.42 -3.03
N ILE A 120 5.48 13.53 -1.91
CA ILE A 120 5.68 12.47 -0.94
C ILE A 120 5.20 12.97 0.41
N ILE A 121 4.28 12.21 1.00
CA ILE A 121 3.70 12.47 2.30
C ILE A 121 4.10 11.32 3.22
N ASN A 122 4.73 11.65 4.35
CA ASN A 122 5.02 10.67 5.38
C ASN A 122 4.01 10.82 6.52
N PHE A 123 3.55 9.69 7.03
CA PHE A 123 2.71 9.65 8.21
C PHE A 123 3.57 9.24 9.41
N SER A 124 3.47 10.03 10.47
CA SER A 124 4.05 9.75 11.76
C SER A 124 3.07 8.93 12.62
N TRP A 125 3.58 8.32 13.69
CA TRP A 125 2.74 7.65 14.69
C TRP A 125 1.75 8.60 15.38
N GLN A 126 2.03 9.90 15.36
CA GLN A 126 1.18 10.94 15.94
C GLN A 126 -0.04 11.26 15.05
N ASP A 127 0.00 10.91 13.77
CA ASP A 127 -1.05 11.28 12.80
C ASP A 127 -2.25 10.32 12.83
N SER A 128 -2.02 9.05 13.15
CA SER A 128 -3.01 8.12 13.72
C SER A 128 -2.27 6.87 14.21
N GLY A 129 -2.53 6.40 15.44
CA GLY A 129 -1.71 5.40 16.17
C GLY A 129 -1.45 4.03 15.48
N THR A 130 -1.90 3.83 14.24
CA THR A 130 -1.60 2.66 13.39
C THR A 130 -0.82 3.01 12.11
N ASP A 131 -0.31 4.23 11.97
CA ASP A 131 0.34 4.76 10.76
C ASP A 131 1.86 4.69 10.76
N TRP A 132 2.47 3.91 11.66
CA TRP A 132 3.92 3.85 11.75
C TRP A 132 4.56 3.45 10.41
N GLY A 133 5.46 4.31 9.92
CA GLY A 133 6.25 4.04 8.73
C GLY A 133 5.49 4.08 7.40
N LYS A 134 4.32 4.74 7.32
CA LYS A 134 3.58 4.90 6.06
C LYS A 134 4.08 6.07 5.23
N GLN A 135 4.17 5.86 3.93
CA GLN A 135 4.50 6.88 2.93
C GLN A 135 3.47 6.81 1.80
N MET A 136 2.82 7.94 1.55
CA MET A 136 2.00 8.12 0.36
C MET A 136 2.80 8.83 -0.72
N THR A 137 2.84 8.21 -1.89
CA THR A 137 3.48 8.72 -3.09
C THR A 137 2.40 9.16 -4.07
N ILE A 138 2.50 10.39 -4.54
CA ILE A 138 1.60 10.99 -5.51
C ILE A 138 2.44 11.37 -6.72
N LEU A 139 2.22 10.70 -7.85
CA LEU A 139 2.86 11.03 -9.13
C LEU A 139 1.92 11.91 -9.94
N TYR A 140 2.48 12.96 -10.55
CA TYR A 140 1.74 13.84 -11.46
C TYR A 140 1.95 13.37 -12.90
N ASN A 141 0.85 13.04 -13.58
CA ASN A 141 0.88 12.60 -14.98
C ASN A 141 -0.07 13.47 -15.81
N GLU A 142 0.47 14.53 -16.41
CA GLU A 142 -0.29 15.52 -17.17
C GLU A 142 -1.45 16.11 -16.35
N ASN A 143 -2.67 15.60 -16.59
CA ASN A 143 -3.87 16.01 -15.89
C ASN A 143 -4.27 15.06 -14.74
N ASP A 144 -3.70 13.86 -14.71
CA ASP A 144 -4.01 12.86 -13.70
C ASP A 144 -3.04 12.92 -12.51
N ILE A 145 -3.47 12.30 -11.42
CA ILE A 145 -2.57 11.87 -10.35
C ILE A 145 -2.62 10.36 -10.19
N LEU A 146 -1.47 9.75 -9.88
CA LEU A 146 -1.36 8.35 -9.52
C LEU A 146 -0.92 8.28 -8.06
N VAL A 147 -1.72 7.60 -7.24
CA VAL A 147 -1.56 7.62 -5.79
C VAL A 147 -1.31 6.20 -5.29
N ASN A 148 -0.25 6.03 -4.52
CA ASN A 148 0.02 4.79 -3.80
C ASN A 148 0.40 5.13 -2.35
N CYS A 149 0.15 4.19 -1.43
CA CYS A 149 0.58 4.30 -0.04
C CYS A 149 1.20 2.96 0.37
N ILE A 150 2.40 3.01 0.90
CA ILE A 150 3.16 1.84 1.36
C ILE A 150 3.48 2.05 2.84
N SER A 151 3.34 0.98 3.62
CA SER A 151 3.93 0.90 4.96
C SER A 151 5.29 0.24 4.83
N PHE A 152 6.30 0.79 5.49
CA PHE A 152 7.64 0.22 5.47
C PHE A 152 7.90 -0.64 6.71
N GLY A 153 8.44 -1.83 6.50
CA GLY A 153 8.95 -2.70 7.55
C GLY A 153 10.39 -2.37 7.95
N VAL A 154 10.99 -3.30 8.69
CA VAL A 154 12.41 -3.26 9.06
C VAL A 154 13.27 -3.22 7.79
N GLY A 155 14.29 -2.36 7.76
CA GLY A 155 15.13 -2.17 6.57
C GLY A 155 14.50 -1.31 5.47
N SER A 156 13.35 -0.66 5.73
CA SER A 156 12.59 0.13 4.76
C SER A 156 11.98 -0.67 3.60
N SER A 157 11.77 -1.98 3.76
CA SER A 157 11.08 -2.80 2.76
C SER A 157 9.58 -2.51 2.70
N PRO A 158 8.93 -2.53 1.53
CA PRO A 158 7.47 -2.44 1.43
C PRO A 158 6.79 -3.60 2.17
N SER A 159 5.93 -3.29 3.14
CA SER A 159 5.21 -4.29 3.93
C SER A 159 3.83 -4.58 3.34
N PRO A 160 3.53 -5.83 2.95
CA PRO A 160 2.20 -6.22 2.46
C PRO A 160 1.16 -6.29 3.59
N PHE A 161 1.59 -6.42 4.85
CA PHE A 161 0.70 -6.68 5.98
C PHE A 161 -0.26 -5.52 6.32
N HIS A 162 0.02 -4.31 5.83
CA HIS A 162 -0.79 -3.12 6.10
C HIS A 162 -1.59 -2.63 4.90
N TRP A 163 -1.74 -3.45 3.86
CA TRP A 163 -2.40 -3.07 2.62
C TRP A 163 -3.78 -2.42 2.82
N PHE A 164 -4.63 -2.99 3.68
CA PHE A 164 -5.97 -2.44 3.94
C PHE A 164 -5.92 -1.04 4.55
N ALA A 165 -5.01 -0.79 5.49
CA ALA A 165 -4.85 0.53 6.11
C ALA A 165 -4.32 1.54 5.08
N ASN A 166 -3.38 1.13 4.23
CA ASN A 166 -2.86 1.96 3.15
C ASN A 166 -3.94 2.32 2.13
N LYS A 167 -4.77 1.34 1.74
CA LYS A 167 -5.91 1.55 0.84
C LYS A 167 -6.91 2.56 1.42
N ARG A 168 -7.18 2.52 2.73
CA ARG A 168 -8.03 3.53 3.38
C ARG A 168 -7.46 4.95 3.26
N LYS A 169 -6.14 5.12 3.41
CA LYS A 169 -5.47 6.43 3.23
C LYS A 169 -5.55 6.92 1.78
N VAL A 170 -5.29 6.04 0.81
CA VAL A 170 -5.44 6.35 -0.61
C VAL A 170 -6.88 6.76 -0.94
N ASN A 171 -7.87 6.04 -0.41
CA ASN A 171 -9.28 6.37 -0.61
C ASN A 171 -9.66 7.71 0.03
N LYS A 172 -9.18 8.00 1.25
CA LYS A 172 -9.40 9.30 1.88
C LYS A 172 -8.86 10.44 1.02
N LEU A 173 -7.61 10.33 0.54
CA LEU A 173 -7.06 11.31 -0.39
C LEU A 173 -7.92 11.42 -1.65
N THR A 174 -8.33 10.29 -2.23
CA THR A 174 -9.14 10.26 -3.46
C THR A 174 -10.43 11.08 -3.29
N THR A 175 -11.19 10.79 -2.23
CA THR A 175 -12.44 11.48 -1.96
C THR A 175 -12.24 12.98 -1.73
N GLU A 176 -11.21 13.38 -0.98
CA GLU A 176 -10.92 14.79 -0.76
C GLU A 176 -10.47 15.51 -2.04
N PHE A 177 -9.70 14.83 -2.88
CA PHE A 177 -9.23 15.36 -4.16
C PHE A 177 -10.38 15.55 -5.15
N GLU A 178 -11.24 14.55 -5.32
CA GLU A 178 -12.43 14.64 -6.17
C GLU A 178 -13.38 15.75 -5.73
N ASN A 179 -13.61 15.89 -4.42
CA ASN A 179 -14.40 16.99 -3.87
C ASN A 179 -13.74 18.36 -4.13
N GLY A 180 -12.42 18.44 -3.97
CA GLY A 180 -11.66 19.65 -4.28
C GLY A 180 -11.77 20.06 -5.75
N ILE A 181 -11.74 19.10 -6.68
CA ILE A 181 -11.93 19.37 -8.11
C ILE A 181 -13.33 19.92 -8.39
N LYS A 182 -14.37 19.28 -7.85
CA LYS A 182 -15.77 19.73 -8.02
C LYS A 182 -15.94 21.18 -7.59
N ASN A 183 -15.39 21.56 -6.45
CA ASN A 183 -15.45 22.94 -5.95
C ASN A 183 -14.73 23.93 -6.89
N VAL A 184 -13.56 23.57 -7.41
CA VAL A 184 -12.80 24.42 -8.35
C VAL A 184 -13.54 24.60 -9.68
N LEU A 185 -14.27 23.57 -10.15
CA LEU A 185 -15.05 23.65 -11.37
C LEU A 185 -16.34 24.47 -11.17
N GLN A 186 -17.00 24.35 -10.01
CA GLN A 186 -18.20 25.14 -9.68
C GLN A 186 -17.90 26.64 -9.53
N GLN A 187 -16.71 27.02 -9.06
CA GLN A 187 -16.28 28.43 -8.95
C GLN A 187 -15.94 29.09 -10.30
N ARG A 188 -15.99 28.33 -11.41
CA ARG A 188 -15.69 28.83 -12.77
C ARG A 188 -16.94 29.08 -13.62
N VAL A 189 -18.11 28.69 -13.12
CA VAL A 189 -19.44 28.94 -13.71
C VAL A 189 -20.03 30.14 -13.01
#